data_AF-A0A7X0A787-F1
#
_entry.id   AF-A0A7X0A787-F1
#
_cell.length_a   1.000
_cell.length_b   1.000
_cell.length_c   1.000
_cell.angle_alpha   90.00
_cell.angle_beta   90.00
_cell.angle_gamma   90.00
#
_symmetry.space_group_name_H-M   'P 1'
#
loop_
_entity.id
_entity.type
_entity.pdbx_description
1 polymer ?
#
loop_
_entity_poly.entity_id
_entity_poly.type
_entity_poly.pdbx_seq_one_letter_code
_entity_poly.pdbx_strand_id
1 'polypeptide(L)'
;MLLNTILNLIASSIFSGTILITLCLIVVNLSKAKLAKIDKPTLIKAINTILLLGAMIYAVMWVRELFAGYFSGGEYEQYTFANRLFGSYWWAALTLLTRNILLPQILWIGRFRSSFISTIAVVSFWLFVYIIAQMPFGIGGILRGFRISTGYLEGLGIYIVLLVSVYLILNRKKLKG
;
A
#
# COMPACT_ATOMS: atom_id res chain seq x y z
N MET A 1 13.68 8.50 15.78
CA MET A 1 13.97 8.66 14.34
C MET A 1 14.03 7.30 13.62
N LEU A 2 14.85 6.36 14.12
CA LEU A 2 15.11 5.05 13.50
C LEU A 2 13.88 4.15 13.29
N LEU A 3 12.96 4.08 14.27
CA LEU A 3 11.70 3.33 14.15
C LEU A 3 10.79 3.85 13.03
N ASN A 4 10.74 5.17 12.82
CA ASN A 4 9.91 5.77 11.78
C ASN A 4 10.41 5.45 10.38
N THR A 5 11.72 5.51 10.19
CA THR A 5 12.35 5.14 8.92
C THR A 5 12.12 3.67 8.58
N ILE A 6 12.22 2.77 9.57
CA ILE A 6 11.95 1.34 9.36
C ILE A 6 10.48 1.09 9.03
N LEU A 7 9.54 1.67 9.78
CA LEU A 7 8.11 1.49 9.51
C LEU A 7 7.71 2.06 8.13
N ASN A 8 8.26 3.21 7.75
CA ASN A 8 8.04 3.80 6.43
C ASN A 8 8.59 2.91 5.33
N LEU A 9 9.78 2.32 5.52
CA LEU A 9 10.37 1.40 4.57
C LEU A 9 9.49 0.16 4.39
N ILE A 10 9.06 -0.47 5.49
CA ILE A 10 8.21 -1.68 5.45
C ILE A 10 6.86 -1.38 4.78
N ALA A 11 6.18 -0.30 5.19
CA ALA A 11 4.89 0.06 4.63
C ALA A 11 4.99 0.38 3.13
N SER A 12 5.99 1.17 2.73
CA SER A 12 6.22 1.51 1.31
C SER A 12 6.53 0.27 0.47
N SER A 13 7.29 -0.68 1.03
CA SER A 13 7.60 -1.96 0.39
C SER A 13 6.35 -2.80 0.14
N ILE A 14 5.44 -2.85 1.12
CA ILE A 14 4.16 -3.56 0.99
C ILE A 14 3.29 -2.95 -0.12
N PHE A 15 3.11 -1.62 -0.12
CA PHE A 15 2.27 -0.97 -1.13
C PHE A 15 2.88 -1.05 -2.54
N SER A 16 4.19 -0.85 -2.69
CA SER A 16 4.84 -0.95 -4.00
C SER A 16 4.82 -2.39 -4.54
N GLY A 17 5.11 -3.38 -3.69
CA GLY A 17 5.12 -4.79 -4.07
C GLY A 17 3.74 -5.34 -4.42
N THR A 18 2.69 -4.91 -3.71
CA THR A 18 1.29 -5.30 -4.00
C THR A 18 0.83 -4.81 -5.37
N ILE A 19 1.22 -3.60 -5.78
CA ILE A 19 0.91 -3.06 -7.12
C ILE A 19 1.60 -3.90 -8.18
N LEU A 20 2.90 -4.15 -8.03
CA LEU A 20 3.69 -4.88 -9.02
C LEU A 20 3.14 -6.29 -9.23
N ILE A 21 2.91 -7.04 -8.15
CA ILE A 21 2.43 -8.42 -8.25
C ILE A 21 1.01 -8.49 -8.84
N THR A 22 0.16 -7.52 -8.52
CA THR A 22 -1.22 -7.46 -9.05
C THR A 22 -1.19 -7.15 -10.55
N LEU A 23 -0.33 -6.23 -11.00
CA LEU A 23 -0.11 -5.97 -12.42
C LEU A 23 0.41 -7.22 -13.15
N CYS A 24 1.39 -7.93 -12.57
CA CYS A 24 1.86 -9.19 -13.13
C CYS A 24 0.74 -10.23 -13.22
N LEU A 25 -0.12 -10.35 -12.21
CA LEU A 25 -1.27 -11.26 -12.25
C LEU A 25 -2.28 -10.90 -13.34
N ILE A 26 -2.53 -9.60 -13.57
CA ILE A 26 -3.37 -9.14 -14.69
C ILE A 26 -2.76 -9.60 -16.02
N VAL A 27 -1.48 -9.35 -16.25
CA VAL A 27 -0.78 -9.73 -17.50
C VAL A 27 -0.80 -11.24 -17.71
N VAL A 28 -0.52 -12.04 -16.67
CA VAL A 28 -0.55 -13.52 -16.72
C VAL A 28 -1.96 -14.04 -16.99
N ASN A 29 -2.99 -13.37 -16.46
CA ASN A 29 -4.37 -13.76 -16.72
C ASN A 29 -4.80 -13.41 -18.15
N LEU A 30 -4.36 -12.27 -18.70
CA LEU A 30 -4.59 -11.90 -20.09
C LEU A 30 -3.86 -12.83 -21.06
N SER A 31 -2.63 -13.23 -20.76
CA SER A 31 -1.83 -14.12 -21.61
C SER A 31 -2.27 -15.58 -21.57
N LYS A 32 -3.30 -15.93 -20.78
CA LYS A 32 -3.79 -17.29 -20.54
C LYS A 32 -2.68 -18.28 -20.13
N ALA A 33 -1.56 -17.79 -19.62
CA ALA A 33 -0.46 -18.64 -19.19
C ALA A 33 -0.90 -19.50 -17.98
N LYS A 34 -0.71 -20.81 -18.09
CA LYS A 34 -0.97 -21.74 -17.00
C LYS A 34 0.16 -21.64 -15.98
N LEU A 35 -0.13 -21.09 -14.81
CA LEU A 35 0.77 -21.15 -13.64
C LEU A 35 0.74 -22.58 -13.10
N ALA A 36 1.63 -23.45 -13.58
CA ALA A 36 1.55 -24.91 -13.36
C ALA A 36 1.67 -25.38 -11.89
N LYS A 37 2.05 -24.51 -10.95
CA LYS A 37 2.29 -24.89 -9.53
C LYS A 37 1.73 -23.92 -8.48
N ILE A 38 1.01 -22.86 -8.90
CA ILE A 38 0.55 -21.82 -7.97
C ILE A 38 -0.98 -21.73 -8.00
N ASP A 39 -1.58 -21.91 -6.82
CA ASP A 39 -3.00 -21.69 -6.61
C ASP A 39 -3.32 -20.19 -6.68
N LYS A 40 -3.80 -19.72 -7.84
CA LYS A 40 -4.28 -18.35 -8.06
C LYS A 40 -5.18 -17.81 -6.93
N PRO A 41 -6.22 -18.52 -6.43
CA PRO A 41 -7.09 -17.99 -5.38
C PRO A 41 -6.37 -17.84 -4.04
N THR A 42 -5.45 -18.76 -3.71
CA THR A 42 -4.64 -18.69 -2.49
C THR A 42 -3.66 -17.53 -2.54
N LEU A 43 -3.06 -17.28 -3.72
CA LEU A 43 -2.16 -16.15 -3.95
C LEU A 43 -2.90 -14.81 -3.82
N ILE A 44 -4.07 -14.66 -4.42
CA ILE A 44 -4.89 -13.43 -4.32
C ILE A 44 -5.25 -13.15 -2.85
N LYS A 45 -5.64 -14.19 -2.11
CA LYS A 45 -5.96 -14.08 -0.69
C LYS A 45 -4.73 -13.64 0.14
N ALA A 46 -3.54 -14.14 -0.19
CA ALA A 46 -2.29 -13.74 0.46
C ALA A 46 -1.97 -12.26 0.19
N ILE A 47 -2.06 -11.82 -1.07
CA ILE A 47 -1.82 -10.43 -1.48
C ILE A 47 -2.75 -9.46 -0.73
N ASN A 48 -4.06 -9.74 -0.73
CA ASN A 48 -5.04 -8.89 -0.06
C ASN A 48 -4.86 -8.85 1.46
N THR A 49 -4.39 -9.95 2.06
CA THR A 49 -4.10 -10.00 3.49
C THR A 49 -2.89 -9.14 3.85
N ILE A 50 -1.83 -9.18 3.03
CA ILE A 50 -0.62 -8.36 3.23
C ILE A 50 -0.93 -6.88 3.01
N LEU A 51 -1.72 -6.55 2.00
CA LEU A 51 -2.16 -5.18 1.74
C LEU A 51 -2.93 -4.59 2.93
N LEU A 52 -3.83 -5.39 3.53
CA LEU A 52 -4.56 -5.00 4.74
C LEU A 52 -3.63 -4.83 5.95
N LEU A 53 -2.62 -5.68 6.10
CA LEU A 53 -1.58 -5.54 7.12
C LEU A 53 -0.80 -4.23 6.96
N GLY A 54 -0.39 -3.90 5.72
CA GLY A 54 0.30 -2.65 5.41
C GLY A 54 -0.53 -1.41 5.73
N ALA A 55 -1.84 -1.47 5.46
CA ALA A 55 -2.76 -0.38 5.78
C ALA A 55 -2.91 -0.14 7.29
N MET A 56 -2.94 -1.20 8.09
CA MET A 56 -2.96 -1.08 9.55
C MET A 56 -1.68 -0.43 10.09
N ILE A 57 -0.51 -0.81 9.55
CA ILE A 57 0.77 -0.18 9.92
C ILE A 57 0.72 1.32 9.57
N TYR A 58 0.26 1.65 8.36
CA TYR A 58 0.15 3.04 7.90
C TYR A 58 -0.81 3.86 8.78
N ALA A 59 -1.91 3.27 9.22
CA ALA A 59 -2.85 3.93 10.12
C ALA A 59 -2.21 4.30 11.46
N VAL A 60 -1.46 3.38 12.08
CA VAL A 60 -0.74 3.65 13.33
C VAL A 60 0.31 4.75 13.14
N MET A 61 1.06 4.70 12.04
CA MET A 61 2.07 5.73 11.73
C MET A 61 1.45 7.11 11.59
N TRP A 62 0.32 7.18 10.88
CA TRP A 62 -0.33 8.46 10.61
C TRP A 62 -1.00 9.05 11.84
N VAL A 63 -1.66 8.21 12.65
CA VAL A 63 -2.16 8.62 13.97
C VAL A 63 -1.01 9.16 14.82
N ARG A 64 0.12 8.46 14.87
CA ARG A 64 1.30 8.96 15.60
C ARG A 64 1.77 10.32 15.10
N GLU A 65 1.80 10.55 13.79
CA GLU A 65 2.19 11.83 13.20
C GLU A 65 1.20 12.95 13.56
N LEU A 66 -0.10 12.66 13.57
CA LEU A 66 -1.12 13.59 14.06
C LEU A 66 -0.92 13.97 15.52
N PHE A 67 -0.71 12.98 16.40
CA PHE A 67 -0.48 13.22 17.82
C PHE A 67 0.81 14.02 18.05
N ALA A 68 1.89 13.66 17.36
CA ALA A 68 3.15 14.40 17.47
C ALA A 68 2.99 15.87 17.03
N GLY A 69 2.29 16.13 15.93
CA GLY A 69 2.07 17.50 15.43
C GLY A 69 1.14 18.34 16.31
N TYR A 70 0.10 17.74 16.90
CA TYR A 70 -0.83 18.46 17.77
C TYR A 70 -0.18 18.85 19.11
N PHE A 71 0.60 17.94 19.70
CA PHE A 71 1.21 18.12 21.02
C PHE A 71 2.62 18.74 21.00
N SER A 72 3.15 19.14 19.84
CA SER A 72 4.57 19.56 19.73
C SER A 72 4.91 20.88 20.43
N GLY A 73 3.91 21.68 20.82
CA GLY A 73 4.08 22.87 21.69
C GLY A 73 4.77 24.07 21.03
N GLY A 74 5.27 23.95 19.81
CA GLY A 74 5.84 25.06 19.05
C GLY A 74 4.83 25.69 18.08
N GLU A 75 4.71 27.02 18.08
CA GLU A 75 3.80 27.76 17.18
C GLU A 75 4.04 27.42 15.69
N TYR A 76 5.31 27.26 15.29
CA TYR A 76 5.67 26.90 13.91
C TYR A 76 5.24 25.48 13.52
N GLU A 77 5.39 24.51 14.41
CA GLU A 77 5.05 23.11 14.13
C GLU A 77 3.53 22.89 14.15
N GLN A 78 2.82 23.58 15.05
CA GLN A 78 1.35 23.58 15.06
C GLN A 78 0.77 24.32 13.83
N TYR A 79 1.37 25.43 13.41
CA TYR A 79 0.95 26.15 12.20
C TYR A 79 1.16 25.31 10.94
N THR A 80 2.32 24.66 10.79
CA THR A 80 2.59 23.78 9.64
C THR A 80 1.67 22.56 9.64
N PHE A 81 1.34 22.01 10.80
CA PHE A 81 0.35 20.95 10.95
C PHE A 81 -1.06 21.41 10.55
N ALA A 82 -1.52 22.55 11.07
CA ALA A 82 -2.82 23.12 10.72
C ALA A 82 -2.92 23.43 9.21
N ASN A 83 -1.87 23.98 8.62
CA ASN A 83 -1.79 24.26 7.18
C ASN A 83 -1.80 22.97 6.33
N ARG A 84 -1.36 21.82 6.89
CA ARG A 84 -1.43 20.53 6.19
C ARG A 84 -2.84 19.95 6.15
N LEU A 85 -3.66 20.24 7.17
CA LEU A 85 -5.04 19.75 7.28
C LEU A 85 -6.08 20.74 6.71
N PHE A 86 -5.80 22.05 6.76
CA PHE A 86 -6.75 23.11 6.39
C PHE A 86 -6.19 24.12 5.37
N GLY A 87 -4.90 24.04 5.01
CA GLY A 87 -4.29 24.93 4.02
C GLY A 87 -4.61 24.53 2.58
N SER A 88 -4.12 25.29 1.60
CA SER A 88 -4.48 25.14 0.17
C SER A 88 -4.28 23.73 -0.43
N TYR A 89 -3.46 22.87 0.18
CA TYR A 89 -3.17 21.50 -0.24
C TYR A 89 -3.73 20.43 0.70
N TRP A 90 -4.74 20.77 1.52
CA TRP A 90 -5.40 19.83 2.44
C TRP A 90 -5.92 18.55 1.76
N TRP A 91 -6.43 18.69 0.53
CA TRP A 91 -6.91 17.59 -0.29
C TRP A 91 -5.79 16.60 -0.69
N ALA A 92 -4.55 17.06 -0.84
CA ALA A 92 -3.41 16.18 -1.10
C ALA A 92 -3.06 15.32 0.13
N ALA A 93 -3.26 15.87 1.33
CA ALA A 93 -3.12 15.11 2.57
C ALA A 93 -4.26 14.09 2.74
N LEU A 94 -5.51 14.47 2.45
CA LEU A 94 -6.66 13.56 2.54
C LEU A 94 -6.62 12.42 1.51
N THR A 95 -6.14 12.69 0.31
CA THR A 95 -5.99 11.66 -0.73
C THR A 95 -4.93 10.63 -0.33
N LEU A 96 -3.83 11.05 0.30
CA LEU A 96 -2.82 10.15 0.87
C LEU A 96 -3.43 9.21 1.93
N LEU A 97 -4.32 9.73 2.78
CA LEU A 97 -5.00 8.92 3.80
C LEU A 97 -5.97 7.93 3.20
N THR A 98 -6.79 8.41 2.28
CA THR A 98 -7.81 7.60 1.63
C THR A 98 -7.18 6.40 0.94
N ARG A 99 -6.04 6.65 0.27
CA ARG A 99 -5.31 5.66 -0.49
C ARG A 99 -4.68 4.55 0.37
N ASN A 100 -4.05 4.92 1.49
CA ASN A 100 -3.25 3.97 2.28
C ASN A 100 -4.03 3.34 3.44
N ILE A 101 -5.09 3.98 3.94
CA ILE A 101 -5.85 3.51 5.12
C ILE A 101 -7.25 3.07 4.73
N LEU A 102 -7.99 3.93 4.04
CA LEU A 102 -9.44 3.78 3.87
C LEU A 102 -9.78 2.72 2.81
N LEU A 103 -9.07 2.70 1.69
CA LEU A 103 -9.30 1.70 0.63
C LEU A 103 -8.99 0.26 1.06
N PRO A 104 -7.84 -0.05 1.68
CA PRO A 104 -7.55 -1.44 2.03
C PRO A 104 -8.44 -1.96 3.16
N GLN A 105 -9.05 -1.08 3.95
CA GLN A 105 -9.95 -1.47 5.03
C GLN A 105 -11.20 -2.20 4.53
N ILE A 106 -11.61 -1.98 3.28
CA ILE A 106 -12.73 -2.68 2.63
C ILE A 106 -12.44 -4.20 2.51
N LEU A 107 -11.16 -4.60 2.47
CA LEU A 107 -10.74 -6.01 2.33
C LEU A 107 -10.95 -6.86 3.60
N TRP A 108 -11.41 -6.26 4.70
CA TRP A 108 -11.87 -7.00 5.87
C TRP A 108 -12.99 -7.99 5.53
N ILE A 109 -13.88 -7.57 4.63
CA ILE A 109 -15.00 -8.38 4.16
C ILE A 109 -14.45 -9.57 3.36
N GLY A 110 -14.66 -10.79 3.89
CA GLY A 110 -14.05 -12.02 3.34
C GLY A 110 -14.40 -12.32 1.87
N ARG A 111 -15.55 -11.81 1.39
CA ARG A 111 -15.96 -11.91 -0.03
C ARG A 111 -15.05 -11.10 -0.95
N PHE A 112 -14.67 -9.89 -0.55
CA PHE A 112 -13.78 -9.03 -1.33
C PHE A 112 -12.34 -9.54 -1.31
N ARG A 113 -11.89 -10.11 -0.18
CA ARG A 113 -10.53 -10.65 -0.02
C ARG A 113 -10.18 -11.81 -0.95
N SER A 114 -11.18 -12.58 -1.38
CA SER A 114 -10.99 -13.75 -2.24
C SER A 114 -11.22 -13.45 -3.72
N SER A 115 -11.67 -12.24 -4.05
CA SER A 115 -12.05 -11.85 -5.41
C SER A 115 -10.89 -11.19 -6.15
N PHE A 116 -10.61 -11.70 -7.35
CA PHE A 116 -9.61 -11.09 -8.25
C PHE A 116 -10.01 -9.67 -8.67
N ILE A 117 -11.29 -9.46 -8.97
CA ILE A 117 -11.85 -8.17 -9.40
C ILE A 117 -11.67 -7.12 -8.29
N SER A 118 -11.88 -7.51 -7.03
CA SER A 118 -11.67 -6.60 -5.90
C SER A 118 -10.23 -6.13 -5.79
N THR A 119 -9.28 -7.04 -6.04
CA THR A 119 -7.84 -6.72 -5.97
C THR A 119 -7.46 -5.70 -7.04
N ILE A 120 -7.97 -5.90 -8.27
CA ILE A 120 -7.77 -4.97 -9.38
C ILE A 120 -8.41 -3.62 -9.07
N ALA A 121 -9.66 -3.59 -8.60
CA ALA A 121 -10.36 -2.35 -8.30
C ALA A 121 -9.62 -1.51 -7.25
N VAL A 122 -9.11 -2.15 -6.19
CA VAL A 122 -8.34 -1.48 -5.14
C VAL A 122 -7.03 -0.92 -5.69
N VAL A 123 -6.28 -1.69 -6.49
CA VAL A 123 -5.00 -1.23 -7.08
C VAL A 123 -5.21 -0.12 -8.11
N SER A 124 -6.22 -0.24 -8.96
CA SER A 124 -6.56 0.79 -9.96
C SER A 124 -6.95 2.10 -9.30
N PHE A 125 -7.82 2.05 -8.28
CA PHE A 125 -8.24 3.25 -7.56
C PHE A 125 -7.08 3.84 -6.75
N TRP A 126 -6.20 3.00 -6.18
CA TRP A 126 -4.97 3.46 -5.53
C TRP A 126 -4.08 4.27 -6.48
N LEU A 127 -3.86 3.76 -7.70
CA LEU A 127 -3.05 4.45 -8.73
C LEU A 127 -3.69 5.77 -9.15
N PHE A 128 -5.01 5.77 -9.33
CA PHE A 128 -5.75 6.99 -9.67
C PHE A 128 -5.58 8.08 -8.61
N VAL A 129 -5.75 7.73 -7.33
CA VAL A 129 -5.56 8.67 -6.21
C VAL A 129 -4.11 9.13 -6.09
N TYR A 130 -3.13 8.26 -6.40
CA TYR A 130 -1.71 8.64 -6.43
C TYR A 130 -1.44 9.72 -7.48
N ILE A 131 -2.02 9.61 -8.68
CA ILE A 131 -1.84 10.61 -9.73
C ILE A 131 -2.41 11.96 -9.29
N ILE A 132 -3.62 11.97 -8.70
CA ILE A 132 -4.26 13.19 -8.20
C ILE A 132 -3.37 13.87 -7.15
N ALA A 133 -2.86 13.12 -6.18
CA ALA A 133 -2.01 13.66 -5.12
C ALA A 133 -0.70 14.29 -5.64
N GLN A 134 -0.22 13.87 -6.82
CA GLN A 134 1.00 14.39 -7.42
C GLN A 134 0.78 15.55 -8.39
N MET A 135 -0.47 15.86 -8.77
CA MET A 135 -0.78 16.97 -9.68
C MET A 135 -0.20 18.33 -9.25
N PRO A 136 -0.12 18.71 -7.95
CA PRO A 136 0.50 19.97 -7.53
C PRO A 136 1.97 20.11 -7.92
N PHE A 137 2.68 18.99 -8.07
CA PHE A 137 4.12 18.96 -8.36
C PHE A 137 4.42 18.89 -9.87
N GLY A 138 3.39 18.96 -10.71
CA GLY A 138 3.50 18.90 -12.17
C GLY A 138 4.02 17.55 -12.70
N ILE A 139 4.26 17.50 -14.01
CA ILE A 139 4.73 16.29 -14.72
C ILE A 139 6.09 15.81 -14.17
N GLY A 140 6.95 16.74 -13.74
CA GLY A 140 8.24 16.42 -13.12
C GLY A 140 8.10 15.62 -11.82
N GLY A 141 7.08 15.87 -11.00
CA GLY A 141 6.79 15.10 -9.80
C GLY A 141 6.38 13.66 -10.10
N ILE A 142 5.52 13.48 -11.11
CA ILE A 142 5.08 12.15 -11.58
C ILE A 142 6.28 11.34 -12.09
N LEU A 143 7.12 11.92 -12.95
CA LEU A 143 8.27 11.24 -13.54
C LEU A 143 9.34 10.88 -12.50
N ARG A 144 9.56 11.73 -11.49
CA ARG A 144 10.46 11.40 -10.37
C ARG A 144 9.94 10.23 -9.53
N GLY A 145 8.63 10.09 -9.39
CA GLY A 145 8.00 8.95 -8.71
C GLY A 145 8.24 7.59 -9.39
N PHE A 146 8.60 7.56 -10.67
CA PHE A 146 8.91 6.34 -11.42
C PHE A 146 10.42 6.05 -11.55
N ARG A 147 11.29 6.87 -10.95
CA ARG A 147 12.73 6.58 -10.95
C ARG A 147 13.03 5.34 -10.11
N ILE A 148 13.55 4.31 -10.78
CA ILE A 148 14.02 3.07 -10.14
C ILE A 148 15.29 3.40 -9.35
N SER A 149 15.12 3.59 -8.03
CA SER A 149 16.23 3.79 -7.08
C SER A 149 16.69 2.45 -6.49
N THR A 150 17.93 2.37 -6.02
CA THR A 150 18.49 1.18 -5.35
C THR A 150 17.63 0.69 -4.19
N GLY A 151 16.95 1.59 -3.48
CA GLY A 151 16.00 1.26 -2.40
C GLY A 151 14.75 0.50 -2.84
N TYR A 152 14.37 0.51 -4.13
CA TYR A 152 13.23 -0.29 -4.61
C TYR A 152 13.52 -1.79 -4.60
N LEU A 153 14.78 -2.18 -4.85
CA LEU A 153 15.18 -3.59 -4.86
C LEU A 153 15.14 -4.20 -3.45
N GLU A 154 15.60 -3.43 -2.46
CA GLU A 154 15.51 -3.81 -1.04
C GLU A 154 14.05 -3.99 -0.60
N GLY A 155 13.19 -3.05 -0.97
CA GLY A 155 11.76 -3.12 -0.65
C GLY A 155 11.04 -4.30 -1.33
N LEU A 156 11.39 -4.63 -2.58
CA LEU A 156 10.86 -5.81 -3.26
C LEU A 156 11.30 -7.11 -2.58
N GLY A 157 12.56 -7.19 -2.12
CA GLY A 157 13.05 -8.34 -1.36
C GLY A 157 12.21 -8.59 -0.10
N ILE A 158 11.98 -7.55 0.70
CA ILE A 158 11.15 -7.62 1.91
C ILE A 158 9.73 -8.09 1.57
N TYR A 159 9.13 -7.53 0.53
CA TYR A 159 7.77 -7.88 0.12
C TYR A 159 7.65 -9.34 -0.33
N ILE A 160 8.61 -9.84 -1.12
CA ILE A 160 8.61 -11.23 -1.60
C ILE A 160 8.67 -12.21 -0.41
N VAL A 161 9.53 -11.93 0.58
CA VAL A 161 9.64 -12.77 1.79
C VAL A 161 8.32 -12.80 2.57
N LEU A 162 7.68 -11.64 2.75
CA LEU A 162 6.35 -11.55 3.37
C LEU A 162 5.28 -12.29 2.57
N LEU A 163 5.29 -12.17 1.24
CA LEU A 163 4.33 -12.85 0.37
C LEU A 163 4.46 -14.37 0.42
N VAL A 164 5.68 -14.89 0.35
CA VAL A 164 5.95 -16.32 0.42
C VAL A 164 5.54 -16.88 1.78
N SER A 165 5.91 -16.21 2.87
CA SER A 165 5.54 -16.67 4.22
C SER A 165 4.02 -16.77 4.42
N VAL A 166 3.25 -15.74 4.05
CA VAL A 166 1.78 -15.74 4.16
C VAL A 166 1.16 -16.78 3.22
N TYR A 167 1.68 -16.92 2.00
CA TYR A 167 1.21 -17.93 1.05
C TYR A 167 1.37 -19.35 1.61
N LEU A 168 2.53 -19.68 2.19
CA LEU A 168 2.77 -21.00 2.77
C LEU A 168 1.85 -21.28 3.97
N ILE A 169 1.58 -20.29 4.82
CA ILE A 169 0.66 -20.43 5.95
C ILE A 169 -0.76 -20.72 5.46
N LEU A 170 -1.23 -19.98 4.45
CA LEU A 170 -2.56 -20.18 3.88
C LEU A 170 -2.68 -21.53 3.16
N ASN A 171 -1.64 -21.95 2.44
CA ASN A 171 -1.61 -23.24 1.77
C ASN A 171 -1.65 -24.40 2.78
N ARG A 172 -0.92 -24.30 3.90
CA ARG A 172 -0.99 -25.28 4.99
C ARG A 172 -2.37 -25.38 5.63
N LYS A 173 -3.09 -24.25 5.79
CA LYS A 173 -4.46 -24.26 6.34
C LYS A 173 -5.47 -24.93 5.39
N LYS A 174 -5.29 -24.76 4.09
CA LYS A 174 -6.14 -25.40 3.06
C LYS A 174 -5.97 -26.92 3.00
N LEU A 175 -4.80 -27.45 3.35
CA LEU A 175 -4.52 -28.90 3.37
C LEU A 175 -5.06 -29.61 4.63
N LYS A 176 -5.49 -28.87 5.66
CA LYS A 176 -5.94 -29.41 6.95
C LYS A 176 -7.46 -29.40 7.16
N GLY A 177 -8.22 -28.79 6.25
CA GLY A 177 -9.68 -28.71 6.29
C GLY A 177 -10.27 -29.22 5.00
#